data_AF-A0A099LRL5-F1
#
_entry.id   AF-A0A099LRL5-F1
#
_cell.length_a   1.000
_cell.length_b   1.000
_cell.length_c   1.000
_cell.angle_alpha   90.00
_cell.angle_beta   90.00
_cell.angle_gamma   90.00
#
_symmetry.space_group_name_H-M   'P 1'
#
loop_
_entity.id
_entity.type
_entity.pdbx_description
1 polymer ?
#
loop_
_entity_poly.entity_id
_entity_poly.type
_entity_poly.pdbx_seq_one_letter_code
_entity_poly.pdbx_strand_id
1 'polypeptide(L)'
;MSTTTTQSFTITPLRYALGAKISGIDMNRPLTHTQWKQLQAASNQYHVLIFQGQTLSDQSLFDFATYFGDVFIPPADVPVLASDAQGNVPSVVPVSNKQGGHTGNVELHPHIDHLWTPRPSKASFLYAVQVTQDGGQTTWYNLQKAWEALDTKTKKQIAALSLVTYNPFLNEPGEQRPLYRDNNIPTKGKGYVHPLVLTHPESGKSSLYLSADTEVEIPELDNEAGKALIERLRVHTFSAEFAYQHQWQVGDVVWWDNRSTAHARSSFPSEQIRDLRRVSLAGSRPV
;
A
#
# COMPACT_ATOMS: atom_id res chain seq x y z
N MET A 1 -35.73 -24.42 -12.82
CA MET A 1 -34.30 -24.78 -12.84
C MET A 1 -33.53 -23.51 -13.15
N SER A 2 -32.88 -22.92 -12.14
CA SER A 2 -32.19 -21.63 -12.31
C SER A 2 -30.84 -21.86 -12.98
N THR A 3 -30.68 -21.34 -14.19
CA THR A 3 -29.40 -21.23 -14.88
C THR A 3 -28.45 -20.38 -14.06
N THR A 4 -27.52 -21.04 -13.35
CA THR A 4 -26.38 -20.37 -12.73
C THR A 4 -25.37 -20.10 -13.83
N THR A 5 -25.53 -18.98 -14.53
CA THR A 5 -24.49 -18.52 -15.45
C THR A 5 -23.31 -18.06 -14.60
N THR A 6 -22.35 -18.94 -14.33
CA THR A 6 -21.06 -18.54 -13.77
C THR A 6 -20.43 -17.60 -14.78
N GLN A 7 -20.51 -16.30 -14.53
CA GLN A 7 -19.91 -15.29 -15.40
C GLN A 7 -18.40 -15.51 -15.35
N SER A 8 -17.84 -16.06 -16.43
CA SER A 8 -16.40 -16.27 -16.56
C SER A 8 -15.72 -14.90 -16.65
N PHE A 9 -14.68 -14.69 -15.84
CA PHE A 9 -13.85 -13.49 -15.88
C PHE A 9 -12.45 -13.84 -16.39
N THR A 10 -11.70 -12.85 -16.86
CA THR A 10 -10.33 -13.06 -17.35
C THR A 10 -9.31 -12.28 -16.53
N ILE A 11 -8.12 -12.86 -16.41
CA ILE A 11 -6.95 -12.24 -15.77
C ILE A 11 -5.90 -12.07 -16.84
N THR A 12 -5.56 -10.83 -17.16
CA THR A 12 -4.53 -10.49 -18.15
C THR A 12 -3.34 -9.86 -17.44
N PRO A 13 -2.21 -10.59 -17.26
CA PRO A 13 -1.02 -10.03 -16.65
C PRO A 13 -0.51 -8.82 -17.41
N LEU A 14 -0.02 -7.82 -16.70
CA LEU A 14 0.68 -6.72 -17.32
C LEU A 14 2.10 -7.15 -17.73
N ARG A 15 2.66 -6.48 -18.73
CA ARG A 15 4.07 -6.67 -19.13
C ARG A 15 5.02 -5.80 -18.28
N TYR A 16 4.85 -5.84 -16.97
CA TYR A 16 5.64 -5.07 -15.99
C TYR A 16 6.10 -5.97 -14.82
N ALA A 17 6.74 -5.38 -13.81
CA ALA A 17 7.21 -6.09 -12.62
C ALA A 17 6.07 -6.73 -11.81
N LEU A 18 4.87 -6.16 -11.88
CA LEU A 18 3.67 -6.56 -11.18
C LEU A 18 2.43 -6.09 -11.95
N GLY A 19 1.26 -6.56 -11.53
CA GLY A 19 -0.04 -6.10 -12.00
C GLY A 19 -0.74 -7.05 -12.96
N ALA A 20 -2.06 -7.12 -12.86
CA ALA A 20 -2.93 -7.77 -13.85
C ALA A 20 -4.24 -6.99 -14.02
N LYS A 21 -4.75 -6.96 -15.25
CA LYS A 21 -6.11 -6.46 -15.55
C LYS A 21 -7.13 -7.57 -15.37
N ILE A 22 -8.25 -7.25 -14.74
CA ILE A 22 -9.38 -8.13 -14.50
C ILE A 22 -10.57 -7.63 -15.29
N SER A 23 -11.17 -8.50 -16.10
CA SER A 23 -12.39 -8.19 -16.86
C SER A 23 -13.47 -9.25 -16.63
N GLY A 24 -14.74 -8.85 -16.63
CA GLY A 24 -15.87 -9.76 -16.39
C GLY A 24 -16.27 -9.90 -14.92
N ILE A 25 -15.77 -9.03 -14.03
CA ILE A 25 -16.25 -8.87 -12.64
C ILE A 25 -17.05 -7.58 -12.55
N ASP A 26 -18.30 -7.68 -12.09
CA ASP A 26 -19.14 -6.56 -11.66
C ASP A 26 -19.14 -6.51 -10.13
N MET A 27 -18.52 -5.48 -9.55
CA MET A 27 -18.38 -5.36 -8.09
C MET A 27 -19.70 -5.00 -7.39
N ASN A 28 -20.79 -4.71 -8.12
CA ASN A 28 -22.13 -4.56 -7.54
C ASN A 28 -22.86 -5.91 -7.37
N ARG A 29 -22.23 -7.03 -7.75
CA ARG A 29 -22.80 -8.37 -7.64
C ARG A 29 -22.01 -9.21 -6.64
N PRO A 30 -22.68 -10.12 -5.90
CA PRO A 30 -21.97 -11.06 -5.04
C PRO A 30 -20.96 -11.91 -5.80
N LEU A 31 -19.79 -12.14 -5.22
CA LEU A 31 -18.81 -13.07 -5.76
C LEU A 31 -19.24 -14.51 -5.49
N THR A 32 -19.10 -15.37 -6.49
CA THR A 32 -19.10 -16.81 -6.25
C THR A 32 -17.82 -17.20 -5.51
N HIS A 33 -17.86 -18.28 -4.73
CA HIS A 33 -16.68 -18.81 -4.04
C HIS A 33 -15.50 -19.09 -4.99
N THR A 34 -15.79 -19.57 -6.21
CA THR A 34 -14.77 -19.80 -7.25
C THR A 34 -14.11 -18.49 -7.69
N GLN A 35 -14.89 -17.44 -7.96
CA GLN A 35 -14.33 -16.13 -8.34
C GLN A 35 -13.48 -15.54 -7.22
N TRP A 36 -13.99 -15.58 -5.98
CA TRP A 36 -13.25 -15.11 -4.80
C TRP A 36 -11.89 -15.82 -4.69
N LYS A 37 -11.86 -17.16 -4.78
CA LYS A 37 -10.62 -17.94 -4.68
C LYS A 37 -9.64 -17.60 -5.81
N GLN A 38 -10.14 -17.43 -7.03
CA GLN A 38 -9.31 -17.05 -8.18
C GLN A 38 -8.73 -15.63 -8.04
N LEU A 39 -9.50 -14.68 -7.52
CA LEU A 39 -9.05 -13.32 -7.25
C LEU A 39 -8.01 -13.27 -6.11
N GLN A 40 -8.20 -14.03 -5.04
CA GLN A 40 -7.20 -14.15 -3.97
C GLN A 40 -5.88 -14.78 -4.46
N ALA A 41 -5.97 -15.81 -5.30
CA ALA A 41 -4.76 -16.38 -5.92
C ALA A 41 -4.08 -15.36 -6.85
N ALA A 42 -4.87 -14.60 -7.62
CA ALA A 42 -4.36 -13.56 -8.51
C ALA A 42 -3.69 -12.43 -7.73
N SER A 43 -4.24 -11.97 -6.61
CA SER A 43 -3.63 -10.91 -5.80
C SER A 43 -2.27 -11.35 -5.26
N ASN A 44 -2.15 -12.60 -4.81
CA ASN A 44 -0.87 -13.15 -4.33
C ASN A 44 0.17 -13.32 -5.45
N GLN A 45 -0.27 -13.57 -6.69
CA GLN A 45 0.62 -13.77 -7.84
C GLN A 45 1.04 -12.44 -8.50
N TYR A 46 0.09 -11.51 -8.67
CA TYR A 46 0.29 -10.30 -9.46
C TYR A 46 0.44 -9.03 -8.61
N HIS A 47 0.21 -9.11 -7.30
CA HIS A 47 0.33 -8.04 -6.30
C HIS A 47 -0.64 -6.87 -6.43
N VAL A 48 -1.01 -6.51 -7.67
CA VAL A 48 -1.94 -5.43 -8.02
C VAL A 48 -2.96 -5.97 -9.02
N LEU A 49 -4.25 -5.83 -8.73
CA LEU A 49 -5.34 -6.19 -9.63
C LEU A 49 -6.12 -4.92 -10.03
N ILE A 50 -6.34 -4.76 -11.32
CA ILE A 50 -6.96 -3.55 -11.90
C ILE A 50 -8.28 -3.95 -12.55
N PHE A 51 -9.36 -3.33 -12.10
CA PHE A 51 -10.70 -3.52 -12.63
C PHE A 51 -11.14 -2.19 -13.24
N GLN A 52 -11.52 -2.18 -14.51
CA GLN A 52 -11.82 -0.94 -15.22
C GLN A 52 -13.34 -0.77 -15.41
N GLY A 53 -13.79 0.49 -15.51
CA GLY A 53 -15.16 0.82 -15.87
C GLY A 53 -16.22 0.38 -14.84
N GLN A 54 -15.87 0.36 -13.56
CA GLN A 54 -16.83 0.12 -12.48
C GLN A 54 -17.62 1.40 -12.17
N THR A 55 -18.87 1.23 -11.75
CA THR A 55 -19.70 2.31 -11.20
C THR A 55 -20.18 1.87 -9.83
N LEU A 56 -19.56 2.41 -8.78
CA LEU A 56 -19.78 1.97 -7.40
C LEU A 56 -20.25 3.10 -6.51
N SER A 57 -21.12 2.74 -5.56
CA SER A 57 -21.31 3.53 -4.34
C SER A 57 -20.19 3.22 -3.33
N ASP A 58 -20.02 4.08 -2.33
CA ASP A 58 -19.08 3.82 -1.22
C ASP A 58 -19.43 2.49 -0.52
N GLN A 59 -20.72 2.16 -0.39
CA GLN A 59 -21.19 0.89 0.16
C GLN A 59 -20.81 -0.29 -0.73
N SER A 60 -20.99 -0.20 -2.06
CA SER A 60 -20.60 -1.27 -2.98
C SER A 60 -19.10 -1.55 -2.94
N LEU A 61 -18.27 -0.51 -2.82
CA LEU A 61 -16.82 -0.66 -2.67
C LEU A 61 -16.46 -1.35 -1.35
N PHE A 62 -17.09 -0.94 -0.25
CA PHE A 62 -16.93 -1.55 1.07
C PHE A 62 -17.34 -3.03 1.06
N ASP A 63 -18.53 -3.34 0.51
CA ASP A 63 -19.06 -4.69 0.43
C ASP A 63 -18.13 -5.60 -0.40
N PHE A 64 -17.61 -5.08 -1.52
CA PHE A 64 -16.66 -5.83 -2.34
C PHE A 64 -15.32 -6.07 -1.62
N ALA A 65 -14.75 -5.04 -1.00
CA ALA A 65 -13.46 -5.14 -0.31
C ALA A 65 -13.51 -6.14 0.87
N THR A 66 -14.64 -6.19 1.58
CA THR A 66 -14.81 -7.03 2.77
C THR A 66 -14.93 -8.54 2.48
N TYR A 67 -15.12 -8.95 1.22
CA TYR A 67 -14.90 -10.35 0.81
C TYR A 67 -13.46 -10.81 1.07
N PHE A 68 -12.50 -9.89 1.09
CA PHE A 68 -11.08 -10.21 1.18
C PHE A 68 -10.48 -9.95 2.57
N GLY A 69 -11.29 -9.54 3.55
CA GLY A 69 -10.89 -9.41 4.95
C GLY A 69 -11.60 -8.27 5.67
N ASP A 70 -11.35 -8.18 6.98
CA ASP A 70 -11.89 -7.10 7.80
C ASP A 70 -11.29 -5.75 7.41
N VAL A 71 -12.04 -4.67 7.64
CA VAL A 71 -11.54 -3.31 7.45
C VAL A 71 -10.48 -3.00 8.51
N PHE A 72 -9.41 -2.32 8.10
CA PHE A 72 -8.35 -1.86 8.97
C PHE A 72 -8.87 -0.81 9.96
N ILE A 73 -8.62 -1.04 11.24
CA ILE A 73 -8.91 -0.10 12.33
C ILE A 73 -7.59 0.10 13.10
N PRO A 74 -7.04 1.32 13.16
CA PRO A 74 -5.82 1.58 13.91
C PRO A 74 -6.10 1.59 15.42
N PRO A 75 -5.08 1.37 16.28
CA PRO A 75 -5.18 1.76 17.68
C PRO A 75 -5.50 3.26 17.82
N ALA A 76 -6.35 3.62 18.79
CA ALA A 76 -6.82 5.01 18.96
C ALA A 76 -5.68 6.03 19.20
N ASP A 77 -4.57 5.59 19.79
CA ASP A 77 -3.38 6.42 20.07
C ASP A 77 -2.34 6.40 18.93
N VAL A 78 -2.64 5.79 17.78
CA VAL A 78 -1.75 5.68 16.63
C VAL A 78 -2.43 6.30 15.41
N PRO A 79 -2.28 7.62 15.19
CA PRO A 79 -2.98 8.30 14.10
C PRO A 79 -2.52 7.79 12.73
N VAL A 80 -3.46 7.78 11.80
CA VAL A 80 -3.30 7.48 10.38
C VAL A 80 -4.09 8.50 9.55
N LEU A 81 -4.02 8.41 8.23
CA LEU A 81 -4.82 9.25 7.34
C LEU A 81 -6.31 9.19 7.72
N ALA A 82 -6.95 10.35 7.83
CA ALA A 82 -8.36 10.50 8.20
C ALA A 82 -8.75 10.09 9.64
N SER A 83 -7.78 9.99 10.56
CA SER A 83 -8.09 9.86 11.99
C SER A 83 -8.76 11.13 12.51
N ASP A 84 -9.88 10.99 13.22
CA ASP A 84 -10.50 12.07 13.99
C ASP A 84 -9.81 12.28 15.35
N ALA A 85 -10.30 13.23 16.15
CA ALA A 85 -9.74 13.54 17.46
C ALA A 85 -9.88 12.39 18.50
N GLN A 86 -10.71 11.39 18.21
CA GLN A 86 -10.91 10.20 19.03
C GLN A 86 -10.16 8.97 18.48
N GLY A 87 -9.44 9.13 17.35
CA GLY A 87 -8.72 8.05 16.68
C GLY A 87 -9.60 7.15 15.81
N ASN A 88 -10.84 7.53 15.51
CA ASN A 88 -11.67 6.79 14.57
C ASN A 88 -11.30 7.13 13.14
N VAL A 89 -11.46 6.16 12.24
CA VAL A 89 -11.22 6.31 10.80
C VAL A 89 -12.45 5.82 10.04
N PRO A 90 -12.96 6.56 9.04
CA PRO A 90 -14.04 6.08 8.19
C PRO A 90 -13.63 4.80 7.45
N SER A 91 -14.55 3.84 7.31
CA SER A 91 -14.27 2.60 6.57
C SER A 91 -14.01 2.83 5.08
N VAL A 92 -14.56 3.91 4.53
CA VAL A 92 -14.28 4.40 3.18
C VAL A 92 -13.69 5.81 3.29
N VAL A 93 -12.39 5.93 3.03
CA VAL A 93 -11.66 7.19 3.17
C VAL A 93 -11.65 7.95 1.84
N PRO A 94 -12.06 9.23 1.79
CA PRO A 94 -11.89 10.07 0.61
C PRO A 94 -10.43 10.50 0.45
N VAL A 95 -9.73 9.85 -0.47
CA VAL A 95 -8.37 10.22 -0.90
C VAL A 95 -8.49 11.28 -1.98
N SER A 96 -8.60 12.53 -1.55
CA SER A 96 -9.02 13.64 -2.40
C SER A 96 -8.45 14.97 -1.95
N ASN A 97 -8.23 15.88 -2.92
CA ASN A 97 -7.85 17.28 -2.69
C ASN A 97 -9.05 18.23 -2.62
N LYS A 98 -10.28 17.73 -2.76
CA LYS A 98 -11.50 18.53 -2.56
C LYS A 98 -11.73 18.82 -1.07
N GLN A 99 -12.60 19.77 -0.76
CA GLN A 99 -13.05 20.02 0.62
C GLN A 99 -13.64 18.73 1.23
N GLY A 100 -13.15 18.33 2.41
CA GLY A 100 -13.51 17.07 3.05
C GLY A 100 -12.71 15.85 2.58
N GLY A 101 -11.75 16.03 1.67
CA GLY A 101 -10.74 15.03 1.34
C GLY A 101 -9.53 15.13 2.26
N HIS A 102 -8.74 14.04 2.33
CA HIS A 102 -7.62 13.93 3.27
C HIS A 102 -6.24 14.07 2.63
N THR A 103 -6.14 14.31 1.32
CA THR A 103 -4.84 14.37 0.64
C THR A 103 -4.73 15.59 -0.25
N GLY A 104 -3.64 16.34 -0.17
CA GLY A 104 -3.36 17.43 -1.10
C GLY A 104 -3.02 16.95 -2.52
N ASN A 105 -2.43 17.85 -3.31
CA ASN A 105 -2.01 17.60 -4.69
C ASN A 105 -0.51 17.35 -4.87
N VAL A 106 0.31 17.56 -3.82
CA VAL A 106 1.76 17.34 -3.83
C VAL A 106 2.14 15.87 -4.01
N GLU A 107 3.37 15.58 -4.39
CA GLU A 107 3.84 14.19 -4.51
C GLU A 107 3.72 13.43 -3.17
N LEU A 108 3.41 12.13 -3.25
CA LEU A 108 3.59 11.19 -2.14
C LEU A 108 4.68 10.20 -2.54
N HIS A 109 5.81 10.24 -1.83
CA HIS A 109 6.94 9.33 -2.07
C HIS A 109 6.57 7.86 -1.81
N PRO A 110 7.33 6.90 -2.35
CA PRO A 110 7.05 5.48 -2.18
C PRO A 110 6.93 5.07 -0.71
N HIS A 111 5.78 4.52 -0.35
CA HIS A 111 5.46 4.11 1.01
C HIS A 111 4.60 2.85 1.07
N ILE A 112 4.63 2.23 2.24
CA ILE A 112 3.77 1.13 2.64
C ILE A 112 2.75 1.68 3.63
N ASP A 113 1.45 1.50 3.36
CA ASP A 113 0.40 2.03 4.23
C ASP A 113 0.53 1.45 5.64
N HIS A 114 0.39 2.30 6.66
CA HIS A 114 0.29 1.92 8.07
C HIS A 114 1.48 1.12 8.64
N LEU A 115 2.66 1.21 8.02
CA LEU A 115 3.84 0.45 8.43
C LEU A 115 4.28 0.71 9.89
N TRP A 116 3.99 1.90 10.42
CA TRP A 116 4.27 2.28 11.81
C TRP A 116 3.28 1.69 12.83
N THR A 117 2.28 0.93 12.41
CA THR A 117 1.25 0.36 13.30
C THR A 117 1.64 -1.06 13.73
N PRO A 118 1.11 -1.60 14.86
CA PRO A 118 1.45 -2.96 15.30
C PRO A 118 0.97 -4.05 14.33
N ARG A 119 -0.06 -3.76 13.53
CA ARG A 119 -0.66 -4.65 12.54
C ARG A 119 -0.98 -3.83 11.28
N PRO A 120 0.01 -3.57 10.41
CA PRO A 120 -0.19 -2.79 9.18
C PRO A 120 -1.31 -3.38 8.33
N SER A 121 -1.95 -2.55 7.50
CA SER A 121 -2.96 -3.05 6.57
C SER A 121 -2.34 -4.05 5.60
N LYS A 122 -3.05 -5.14 5.29
CA LYS A 122 -2.54 -6.17 4.36
C LYS A 122 -2.74 -5.81 2.89
N ALA A 123 -3.77 -5.01 2.61
CA ALA A 123 -4.18 -4.64 1.28
C ALA A 123 -5.06 -3.40 1.34
N SER A 124 -5.24 -2.75 0.20
CA SER A 124 -6.20 -1.65 0.06
C SER A 124 -6.83 -1.69 -1.33
N PHE A 125 -8.01 -1.10 -1.43
CA PHE A 125 -8.73 -0.84 -2.67
C PHE A 125 -8.79 0.67 -2.88
N LEU A 126 -8.55 1.12 -4.10
CA LEU A 126 -8.76 2.50 -4.52
C LEU A 126 -9.70 2.55 -5.70
N TYR A 127 -10.79 3.30 -5.57
CA TYR A 127 -11.78 3.52 -6.63
C TYR A 127 -11.73 4.96 -7.13
N ALA A 128 -11.60 5.14 -8.44
CA ALA A 128 -11.50 6.44 -9.10
C ALA A 128 -12.87 7.04 -9.43
N VAL A 129 -13.29 8.02 -8.63
CA VAL A 129 -14.50 8.81 -8.86
C VAL A 129 -14.21 9.98 -9.81
N GLN A 130 -13.10 10.67 -9.58
CA GLN A 130 -12.61 11.75 -10.44
C GLN A 130 -11.09 11.67 -10.55
N VAL A 131 -10.56 11.91 -11.75
CA VAL A 131 -9.12 11.83 -12.04
C VAL A 131 -8.65 13.11 -12.71
N THR A 132 -7.37 13.38 -12.58
CA THR A 132 -6.68 14.51 -13.22
C THR A 132 -6.35 14.20 -14.67
N GLN A 133 -6.27 15.23 -15.51
CA GLN A 133 -5.75 15.12 -16.87
C GLN A 133 -4.22 15.01 -16.87
N ASP A 134 -3.57 15.77 -15.99
CA ASP A 134 -2.12 15.82 -15.85
C ASP A 134 -1.68 15.39 -14.46
N GLY A 135 -0.65 14.54 -14.39
CA GLY A 135 -0.16 14.04 -13.10
C GLY A 135 -1.15 13.13 -12.36
N GLY A 136 -0.89 12.89 -11.08
CA GLY A 136 -1.79 12.12 -10.20
C GLY A 136 -1.79 10.60 -10.43
N GLN A 137 -0.87 10.09 -11.25
CA GLN A 137 -0.59 8.67 -11.44
C GLN A 137 -0.19 8.03 -10.11
N THR A 138 -0.45 6.73 -10.01
CA THR A 138 0.04 5.92 -8.90
C THR A 138 1.04 4.90 -9.41
N THR A 139 2.23 4.88 -8.83
CA THR A 139 3.27 3.89 -9.11
C THR A 139 3.29 2.88 -7.98
N TRP A 140 3.24 1.59 -8.28
CA TRP A 140 3.53 0.52 -7.33
C TRP A 140 4.88 -0.12 -7.65
N TYR A 141 5.57 -0.58 -6.61
CA TYR A 141 6.86 -1.25 -6.67
C TYR A 141 6.73 -2.69 -6.15
N ASN A 142 7.29 -3.66 -6.88
CA ASN A 142 7.30 -5.07 -6.46
C ASN A 142 8.43 -5.32 -5.45
N LEU A 143 8.08 -5.41 -4.17
CA LEU A 143 9.04 -5.60 -3.07
C LEU A 143 9.63 -7.02 -3.03
N GLN A 144 8.93 -8.00 -3.59
CA GLN A 144 9.43 -9.36 -3.73
C GLN A 144 10.51 -9.45 -4.81
N LYS A 145 10.28 -8.82 -5.98
CA LYS A 145 11.31 -8.72 -7.02
C LYS A 145 12.52 -7.92 -6.55
N ALA A 146 12.30 -6.83 -5.80
CA ALA A 146 13.40 -6.10 -5.18
C ALA A 146 14.23 -7.00 -4.26
N TRP A 147 13.60 -7.83 -3.41
CA TRP A 147 14.31 -8.84 -2.62
C TRP A 147 15.04 -9.87 -3.49
N GLU A 148 14.35 -10.46 -4.48
CA GLU A 148 14.89 -11.49 -5.36
C GLU A 148 16.15 -11.03 -6.10
N ALA A 149 16.21 -9.75 -6.51
CA ALA A 149 17.33 -9.15 -7.22
C ALA A 149 18.58 -8.88 -6.36
N LEU A 150 18.47 -8.92 -5.03
CA LEU A 150 19.63 -8.74 -4.15
C LEU A 150 20.62 -9.90 -4.27
N ASP A 151 21.91 -9.58 -4.18
CA ASP A 151 22.98 -10.56 -4.10
C ASP A 151 22.92 -11.37 -2.79
N THR A 152 23.53 -12.56 -2.79
CA THR A 152 23.46 -13.48 -1.64
C THR A 152 24.09 -12.89 -0.37
N LYS A 153 25.13 -12.06 -0.50
CA LYS A 153 25.80 -11.44 0.66
C LYS A 153 24.86 -10.41 1.29
N THR A 154 24.23 -9.54 0.49
CA THR A 154 23.24 -8.59 1.00
C THR A 154 22.04 -9.30 1.64
N LYS A 155 21.48 -10.34 1.00
CA LYS A 155 20.37 -11.12 1.58
C LYS A 155 20.73 -11.69 2.95
N LYS A 156 21.91 -12.30 3.08
CA LYS A 156 22.40 -12.83 4.37
C LYS A 156 22.60 -11.74 5.42
N GLN A 157 23.11 -10.58 5.02
CA GLN A 157 23.33 -9.45 5.93
C GLN A 157 22.03 -8.95 6.56
N ILE A 158 20.93 -8.89 5.80
CA ILE A 158 19.70 -8.21 6.24
C ILE A 158 18.57 -9.15 6.68
N ALA A 159 18.70 -10.47 6.46
CA ALA A 159 17.62 -11.43 6.69
C ALA A 159 17.09 -11.47 8.13
N ALA A 160 17.92 -11.14 9.12
CA ALA A 160 17.55 -11.13 10.53
C ALA A 160 17.42 -9.72 11.13
N LEU A 161 17.53 -8.67 10.31
CA LEU A 161 17.43 -7.30 10.79
C LEU A 161 15.98 -6.87 10.92
N SER A 162 15.73 -6.03 11.91
CA SER A 162 14.45 -5.41 12.12
C SER A 162 14.40 -3.99 11.56
N LEU A 163 13.21 -3.42 11.51
CA LEU A 163 12.94 -2.06 11.11
C LEU A 163 11.87 -1.49 12.04
N VAL A 164 12.15 -0.36 12.66
CA VAL A 164 11.15 0.51 13.28
C VAL A 164 10.82 1.60 12.27
N THR A 165 9.54 1.77 11.95
CA THR A 165 9.05 2.90 11.15
C THR A 165 8.29 3.85 12.05
N TYR A 166 8.70 5.11 12.10
CA TYR A 166 8.08 6.11 12.95
C TYR A 166 6.89 6.79 12.27
N ASN A 167 5.86 7.10 13.07
CA ASN A 167 4.60 7.61 12.56
C ASN A 167 4.75 9.03 11.98
N PRO A 168 4.53 9.24 10.67
CA PRO A 168 4.67 10.54 10.05
C PRO A 168 3.61 11.55 10.51
N PHE A 169 2.45 11.09 10.99
CA PHE A 169 1.33 11.94 11.44
C PHE A 169 1.55 12.59 12.82
N LEU A 170 2.64 12.25 13.52
CA LEU A 170 3.03 12.89 14.77
C LEU A 170 3.98 14.09 14.56
N ASN A 171 4.28 14.42 13.31
CA ASN A 171 5.14 15.55 12.96
C ASN A 171 4.30 16.79 12.67
N GLU A 172 4.85 17.95 13.03
CA GLU A 172 4.22 19.22 12.73
C GLU A 172 4.38 19.58 11.24
N PRO A 173 3.42 20.30 10.62
CA PRO A 173 3.56 20.77 9.25
C PRO A 173 4.86 21.58 9.05
N GLY A 174 5.68 21.17 8.08
CA GLY A 174 6.95 21.84 7.75
C GLY A 174 8.14 21.45 8.62
N GLU A 175 7.96 20.55 9.59
CA GLU A 175 9.04 20.05 10.41
C GLU A 175 10.05 19.23 9.60
N GLN A 176 11.34 19.54 9.78
CA GLN A 176 12.42 18.72 9.22
C GLN A 176 12.53 17.41 10.03
N ARG A 177 12.42 16.29 9.32
CA ARG A 177 12.61 14.96 9.90
C ARG A 177 13.82 14.26 9.26
N PRO A 178 14.61 13.53 10.03
CA PRO A 178 15.64 12.69 9.44
C PRO A 178 15.00 11.48 8.76
N LEU A 179 15.67 10.95 7.76
CA LEU A 179 15.28 9.70 7.08
C LEU A 179 15.67 8.46 7.87
N TYR A 180 16.71 8.58 8.68
CA TYR A 180 17.17 7.57 9.62
C TYR A 180 17.29 8.22 11.00
N ARG A 181 16.64 7.63 12.01
CA ARG A 181 16.62 8.20 13.36
C ARG A 181 17.99 8.01 14.03
N ASP A 182 18.49 9.07 14.61
CA ASP A 182 19.57 8.98 15.59
C ASP A 182 18.96 8.67 16.97
N ASN A 183 19.52 7.70 17.69
CA ASN A 183 19.07 7.28 19.02
C ASN A 183 19.00 8.42 20.06
N ASN A 184 19.66 9.56 19.81
CA ASN A 184 19.58 10.74 20.66
C ASN A 184 18.31 11.59 20.43
N ILE A 185 17.52 11.30 19.39
CA ILE A 185 16.28 12.03 19.07
C ILE A 185 15.11 11.37 19.81
N PRO A 186 14.41 12.10 20.71
CA PRO A 186 13.26 11.55 21.42
C PRO A 186 12.15 11.08 20.47
N THR A 187 11.57 9.92 20.73
CA THR A 187 10.44 9.41 19.96
C THR A 187 9.16 10.17 20.31
N LYS A 188 8.40 10.62 19.32
CA LYS A 188 7.10 11.29 19.54
C LYS A 188 5.92 10.36 19.83
N GLY A 189 6.15 9.05 19.72
CA GLY A 189 5.14 8.02 19.92
C GLY A 189 5.76 6.63 19.94
N LYS A 190 4.91 5.60 20.07
CA LYS A 190 5.35 4.21 20.12
C LYS A 190 5.98 3.78 18.79
N GLY A 191 7.19 3.23 18.86
CA GLY A 191 7.79 2.47 17.76
C GLY A 191 7.39 0.99 17.85
N TYR A 192 7.07 0.39 16.70
CA TYR A 192 6.81 -1.04 16.61
C TYR A 192 7.88 -1.67 15.72
N VAL A 193 8.47 -2.76 16.20
CA VAL A 193 9.53 -3.49 15.52
C VAL A 193 8.92 -4.50 14.55
N HIS A 194 9.23 -4.37 13.27
CA HIS A 194 8.86 -5.28 12.19
C HIS A 194 10.12 -5.85 11.54
N PRO A 195 10.06 -6.99 10.83
CA PRO A 195 11.21 -7.46 10.08
C PRO A 195 11.49 -6.55 8.88
N LEU A 196 12.77 -6.26 8.61
CA LEU A 196 13.18 -5.58 7.38
C LEU A 196 12.89 -6.44 6.13
N VAL A 197 12.84 -7.76 6.31
CA VAL A 197 12.47 -8.73 5.29
C VAL A 197 11.21 -9.47 5.73
N LEU A 198 10.06 -9.08 5.19
CA LEU A 198 8.78 -9.70 5.54
C LEU A 198 8.61 -11.03 4.81
N THR A 199 8.19 -12.08 5.52
CA THR A 199 7.69 -13.31 4.86
C THR A 199 6.19 -13.19 4.61
N HIS A 200 5.77 -13.22 3.35
CA HIS A 200 4.36 -13.10 2.99
C HIS A 200 3.55 -14.29 3.51
N PRO A 201 2.55 -14.10 4.38
CA PRO A 201 1.93 -15.19 5.13
C PRO A 201 1.16 -16.20 4.26
N GLU A 202 0.69 -15.78 3.08
CA GLU A 202 -0.09 -16.66 2.19
C GLU A 202 0.76 -17.30 1.08
N SER A 203 1.90 -16.72 0.72
CA SER A 203 2.71 -17.18 -0.42
C SER A 203 4.08 -17.70 -0.02
N GLY A 204 4.53 -17.44 1.21
CA GLY A 204 5.85 -17.81 1.72
C GLY A 204 7.01 -17.03 1.10
N LYS A 205 6.74 -16.09 0.18
CA LYS A 205 7.77 -15.29 -0.49
C LYS A 205 8.22 -14.12 0.38
N SER A 206 9.50 -13.80 0.33
CA SER A 206 10.08 -12.68 1.07
C SER A 206 9.98 -11.37 0.31
N SER A 207 9.66 -10.28 1.01
CA SER A 207 9.61 -8.91 0.50
C SER A 207 10.60 -8.03 1.25
N LEU A 208 11.28 -7.13 0.55
CA LEU A 208 12.07 -6.07 1.18
C LEU A 208 11.11 -4.98 1.71
N TYR A 209 10.89 -4.93 3.03
CA TYR A 209 9.73 -4.29 3.66
C TYR A 209 10.06 -2.93 4.28
N LEU A 210 10.37 -1.95 3.43
CA LEU A 210 10.63 -0.55 3.85
C LEU A 210 9.99 0.47 2.90
N SER A 211 9.87 1.72 3.38
CA SER A 211 9.41 2.89 2.61
C SER A 211 10.58 3.81 2.25
N ALA A 212 10.39 4.70 1.25
CA ALA A 212 11.44 5.57 0.71
C ALA A 212 11.73 6.80 1.58
N ASP A 213 10.70 7.40 2.17
CA ASP A 213 10.79 8.74 2.78
C ASP A 213 10.19 8.80 4.21
N THR A 214 10.09 7.64 4.87
CA THR A 214 9.70 7.56 6.27
C THR A 214 10.92 7.60 7.18
N GLU A 215 10.79 8.16 8.36
CA GLU A 215 11.84 8.05 9.36
C GLU A 215 11.88 6.61 9.90
N VAL A 216 13.06 5.99 9.89
CA VAL A 216 13.25 4.59 10.30
C VAL A 216 14.49 4.40 11.16
N GLU A 217 14.58 3.23 11.80
CA GLU A 217 15.74 2.77 12.57
C GLU A 217 15.88 1.25 12.43
N ILE A 218 17.12 0.76 12.39
CA ILE A 218 17.45 -0.68 12.50
C ILE A 218 18.08 -0.88 13.90
N PRO A 219 17.33 -1.42 14.88
CA PRO A 219 17.80 -1.52 16.28
C PRO A 219 19.09 -2.32 16.46
N GLU A 220 19.39 -3.25 15.55
CA GLU A 220 20.56 -4.13 15.62
C GLU A 220 21.87 -3.47 15.11
N LEU A 221 21.80 -2.26 14.53
CA LEU A 221 22.95 -1.57 13.95
C LEU A 221 23.18 -0.22 14.63
N ASP A 222 24.43 0.25 14.63
CA ASP A 222 24.73 1.64 14.97
C ASP A 222 24.14 2.61 13.91
N ASN A 223 24.02 3.89 14.29
CA ASN A 223 23.35 4.89 13.46
C ASN A 223 24.00 5.06 12.09
N GLU A 224 25.33 5.00 12.00
CA GLU A 224 26.05 5.21 10.75
C GLU A 224 25.87 4.03 9.79
N ALA A 225 26.06 2.81 10.29
CA ALA A 225 25.87 1.58 9.54
C ALA A 225 24.41 1.40 9.10
N GLY A 226 23.46 1.68 10.00
CA GLY A 226 22.03 1.59 9.72
C GLY A 226 21.58 2.61 8.67
N LYS A 227 22.03 3.86 8.79
CA LYS A 227 21.74 4.91 7.79
C LYS A 227 22.28 4.53 6.42
N ALA A 228 23.55 4.16 6.32
CA ALA A 228 24.17 3.77 5.05
C ALA A 228 23.47 2.56 4.42
N LEU A 229 23.05 1.59 5.24
CA LEU A 229 22.30 0.42 4.76
C LEU A 229 20.92 0.82 4.22
N ILE A 230 20.15 1.63 4.95
CA ILE A 230 18.82 2.08 4.53
C ILE A 230 18.88 2.92 3.24
N GLU A 231 19.83 3.84 3.12
CA GLU A 231 20.03 4.64 1.91
C GLU A 231 20.25 3.74 0.68
N ARG A 232 21.16 2.76 0.79
CA ARG A 232 21.41 1.80 -0.29
C ARG A 232 20.19 0.95 -0.62
N LEU A 233 19.47 0.44 0.39
CA LEU A 233 18.28 -0.39 0.17
C LEU A 233 17.14 0.41 -0.46
N ARG A 234 16.96 1.69 -0.12
CA ARG A 234 15.96 2.57 -0.75
C ARG A 234 16.24 2.79 -2.22
N VAL A 235 17.49 3.11 -2.57
CA VAL A 235 17.90 3.28 -3.98
C VAL A 235 17.59 2.01 -4.79
N HIS A 236 17.94 0.84 -4.26
CA HIS A 236 17.63 -0.45 -4.88
C HIS A 236 16.12 -0.69 -5.01
N THR A 237 15.39 -0.62 -3.90
CA THR A 237 13.97 -1.02 -3.79
C THR A 237 13.07 -0.23 -4.75
N PHE A 238 13.33 1.07 -4.91
CA PHE A 238 12.49 1.98 -5.69
C PHE A 238 13.03 2.24 -7.09
N SER A 239 13.79 1.29 -7.65
CA SER A 239 14.24 1.30 -9.03
C SER A 239 13.09 1.05 -10.03
N ALA A 240 13.17 1.66 -11.21
CA ALA A 240 12.11 1.61 -12.23
C ALA A 240 11.82 0.19 -12.75
N GLU A 241 12.81 -0.73 -12.71
CA GLU A 241 12.63 -2.12 -13.13
C GLU A 241 11.64 -2.91 -12.26
N PHE A 242 11.39 -2.46 -11.02
CA PHE A 242 10.42 -3.07 -10.11
C PHE A 242 9.06 -2.38 -10.14
N ALA A 243 8.90 -1.36 -10.98
CA ALA A 243 7.75 -0.46 -10.93
C ALA A 243 6.67 -0.80 -11.98
N TYR A 244 5.43 -0.47 -11.65
CA TYR A 244 4.33 -0.29 -12.57
C TYR A 244 3.64 1.04 -12.25
N GLN A 245 3.51 1.92 -13.24
CA GLN A 245 2.76 3.17 -13.11
C GLN A 245 1.40 3.04 -13.77
N HIS A 246 0.35 3.26 -12.98
CA HIS A 246 -1.02 3.23 -13.44
C HIS A 246 -1.49 4.63 -13.86
N GLN A 247 -2.01 4.68 -15.08
CA GLN A 247 -2.72 5.83 -15.61
C GLN A 247 -4.21 5.64 -15.30
N TRP A 248 -4.71 6.42 -14.36
CA TRP A 248 -6.07 6.31 -13.85
C TRP A 248 -7.11 6.71 -14.89
N GLN A 249 -8.21 5.98 -14.93
CA GLN A 249 -9.45 6.37 -15.59
C GLN A 249 -10.59 6.40 -14.57
N VAL A 250 -11.60 7.24 -14.81
CA VAL A 250 -12.83 7.20 -13.99
C VAL A 250 -13.44 5.81 -14.07
N GLY A 251 -13.81 5.26 -12.91
CA GLY A 251 -14.34 3.91 -12.80
C GLY A 251 -13.28 2.82 -12.59
N ASP A 252 -11.98 3.14 -12.63
CA ASP A 252 -10.95 2.17 -12.25
C ASP A 252 -11.03 1.86 -10.76
N VAL A 253 -10.96 0.58 -10.42
CA VAL A 253 -10.69 0.07 -9.07
C VAL A 253 -9.37 -0.67 -9.10
N VAL A 254 -8.45 -0.28 -8.21
CA VAL A 254 -7.17 -0.97 -8.03
C VAL A 254 -7.13 -1.58 -6.63
N TRP A 255 -6.94 -2.91 -6.59
CA TRP A 255 -6.64 -3.64 -5.38
C TRP A 255 -5.14 -3.95 -5.35
N TRP A 256 -4.43 -3.57 -4.29
CA TRP A 256 -3.04 -3.97 -4.11
C TRP A 256 -2.80 -4.66 -2.77
N ASP A 257 -1.82 -5.55 -2.77
CA ASP A 257 -1.27 -6.19 -1.57
C ASP A 257 -0.16 -5.30 -0.97
N ASN A 258 -0.41 -4.80 0.24
CA ASN A 258 0.47 -3.87 0.96
C ASN A 258 1.61 -4.60 1.71
N ARG A 259 1.67 -5.93 1.66
CA ARG A 259 2.74 -6.78 2.23
C ARG A 259 3.83 -7.08 1.18
N SER A 260 3.52 -6.86 -0.09
CA SER A 260 4.42 -7.16 -1.21
C SER A 260 4.63 -5.97 -2.15
N THR A 261 3.98 -4.84 -1.88
CA THR A 261 4.16 -3.61 -2.64
C THR A 261 4.36 -2.40 -1.74
N ALA A 262 5.08 -1.42 -2.27
CA ALA A 262 5.02 -0.03 -1.86
C ALA A 262 4.44 0.79 -3.01
N HIS A 263 3.92 1.97 -2.72
CA HIS A 263 3.31 2.82 -3.75
C HIS A 263 3.58 4.30 -3.54
N ALA A 264 3.55 5.05 -4.64
CA ALA A 264 3.78 6.48 -4.71
C ALA A 264 2.70 7.14 -5.56
N ARG A 265 2.46 8.43 -5.34
CA ARG A 265 1.56 9.24 -6.18
C ARG A 265 2.32 10.45 -6.71
N SER A 266 2.33 10.65 -8.03
CA SER A 266 2.89 11.87 -8.62
C SER A 266 2.07 13.10 -8.22
N SER A 267 2.72 14.27 -8.19
CA SER A 267 2.01 15.54 -8.02
C SER A 267 1.06 15.81 -9.19
N PHE A 268 0.13 16.73 -9.00
CA PHE A 268 -0.77 17.22 -10.04
C PHE A 268 -1.13 18.69 -9.81
N PRO A 269 -1.61 19.41 -10.84
CA PRO A 269 -1.98 20.81 -10.71
C PRO A 269 -3.12 21.00 -9.69
N SER A 270 -2.97 21.97 -8.78
CA SER A 270 -3.88 22.16 -7.63
C SER A 270 -5.31 22.52 -8.01
N GLU A 271 -5.51 23.08 -9.20
CA GLU A 271 -6.81 23.43 -9.77
C GLU A 271 -7.58 22.23 -10.31
N GLN A 272 -6.90 21.10 -10.54
CA GLN A 272 -7.55 19.86 -10.95
C GLN A 272 -7.97 19.05 -9.71
N ILE A 273 -9.11 18.36 -9.82
CA ILE A 273 -9.64 17.53 -8.73
C ILE A 273 -9.29 16.07 -9.00
N ARG A 274 -8.68 15.44 -8.00
CA ARG A 274 -8.49 14.00 -7.92
C ARG A 274 -9.31 13.49 -6.74
N ASP A 275 -10.32 12.68 -7.00
CA ASP A 275 -11.24 12.16 -5.98
C ASP A 275 -11.30 10.63 -6.05
N LEU A 276 -10.71 9.97 -5.05
CA LEU A 276 -10.74 8.52 -4.93
C LEU A 276 -11.39 8.09 -3.61
N ARG A 277 -11.88 6.85 -3.57
CA ARG A 277 -12.37 6.19 -2.36
C ARG A 277 -11.43 5.05 -2.00
N ARG A 278 -10.96 5.01 -0.75
CA ARG A 278 -10.06 3.97 -0.25
C ARG A 278 -10.72 3.12 0.82
N VAL A 279 -10.63 1.80 0.68
CA VAL A 279 -10.89 0.85 1.76
C VAL A 279 -9.60 0.11 2.04
N SER A 280 -9.14 0.10 3.29
CA SER A 280 -7.95 -0.61 3.72
C SER A 280 -8.35 -1.84 4.52
N LEU A 281 -7.69 -2.97 4.26
CA LEU A 281 -7.97 -4.24 4.92
C LEU A 281 -6.98 -4.51 6.05
N ALA A 282 -7.48 -4.98 7.19
CA ALA A 282 -6.70 -5.32 8.35
C ALA A 282 -5.66 -6.40 8.02
N GLY A 283 -4.43 -6.19 8.48
CA GLY A 283 -3.38 -7.19 8.43
C GLY A 283 -3.11 -7.82 9.78
N SER A 284 -2.03 -8.59 9.82
CA SER A 284 -1.51 -9.23 11.03
C SER A 284 -0.21 -8.55 11.46
N ARG A 285 0.32 -8.97 12.61
CA ARG A 285 1.69 -8.61 12.98
C ARG A 285 2.65 -9.19 11.92
N PRO A 286 3.56 -8.38 11.34
CA PRO A 286 4.65 -8.86 10.51
C PRO A 286 5.54 -9.87 11.25
N VAL A 287 5.95 -10.94 10.56
CA VAL A 287 6.83 -12.00 11.07
C VAL A 287 7.94 -12.32 10.08
#